data_AF-A0A6B9FJ73-F1
#
_entry.id   AF-A0A6B9FJ73-F1
#
_cell.length_a   1.000
_cell.length_b   1.000
_cell.length_c   1.000
_cell.angle_alpha   90.00
_cell.angle_beta   90.00
_cell.angle_gamma   90.00
#
_symmetry.space_group_name_H-M   'P 1'
#
loop_
_entity.id
_entity.type
_entity.pdbx_description
1 polymer ?
#
loop_
_entity_poly.entity_id
_entity_poly.type
_entity_poly.pdbx_seq_one_letter_code
_entity_poly.pdbx_strand_id
1 'polypeptide(L)'
;MTLPARVARAAALVTLLAACTATSAAGAAEDHRIRGWTIATQLCSPCHVIGRASQPGEFVGPAFLRVAGMPSTTGPALNVFLQSHHRRMPSLRLDRDELDAVIDYILSLKEAEAVQR
;
A
#
# COMPACT_ATOMS: atom_id res chain seq x y z
N MET A 1 35.17 -22.10 -40.61
CA MET A 1 34.46 -20.80 -40.64
C MET A 1 34.44 -20.24 -39.22
N THR A 2 35.48 -19.49 -38.83
CA THR A 2 35.63 -18.93 -37.48
C THR A 2 34.92 -17.57 -37.41
N LEU A 3 33.84 -17.47 -36.63
CA LEU A 3 33.17 -16.21 -36.37
C LEU A 3 34.14 -15.22 -35.71
N PRO A 4 34.28 -13.98 -36.20
CA PRO A 4 35.23 -13.02 -35.65
C PRO A 4 34.80 -12.60 -34.24
N ALA A 5 35.75 -12.60 -33.30
CA ALA A 5 35.58 -12.31 -31.86
C ALA A 5 34.89 -10.95 -31.53
N ARG A 6 34.71 -10.09 -32.53
CA ARG A 6 33.96 -8.83 -32.43
C ARG A 6 32.45 -9.05 -32.31
N VAL A 7 31.91 -10.10 -32.95
CA VAL A 7 30.48 -10.45 -32.90
C VAL A 7 30.11 -11.04 -31.53
N ALA A 8 31.01 -11.82 -30.94
CA ALA A 8 30.83 -12.40 -29.61
C ALA A 8 30.81 -11.33 -28.49
N ARG A 9 31.61 -10.26 -28.62
CA ARG A 9 31.62 -9.14 -27.67
C ARG A 9 30.36 -8.27 -27.74
N ALA A 10 29.81 -8.05 -28.94
CA ALA A 10 28.57 -7.30 -29.10
C ALA A 10 27.37 -8.05 -28.50
N ALA A 11 27.30 -9.37 -28.66
CA ALA A 11 26.24 -10.19 -28.07
C ALA A 11 26.28 -10.23 -26.52
N ALA A 12 27.48 -10.19 -25.93
CA ALA A 12 27.66 -10.14 -24.47
C ALA A 12 27.26 -8.78 -23.85
N LEU A 13 27.41 -7.68 -24.60
CA LEU A 13 27.01 -6.34 -24.15
C LEU A 13 25.49 -6.13 -24.22
N VAL A 14 24.80 -6.73 -25.20
CA VAL A 14 23.33 -6.65 -25.33
C VAL A 14 22.61 -7.47 -24.25
N THR A 15 23.19 -8.58 -23.82
CA THR A 15 22.63 -9.40 -22.72
C THR A 15 22.80 -8.76 -21.35
N LEU A 16 23.86 -7.95 -21.13
CA LEU A 16 24.08 -7.25 -19.87
C LEU A 16 23.16 -6.03 -19.68
N LEU A 17 22.76 -5.34 -20.76
CA LEU A 17 21.84 -4.19 -20.69
C LEU A 17 20.36 -4.60 -20.48
N ALA A 18 19.98 -5.83 -20.84
CA ALA A 18 18.60 -6.32 -20.70
C ALA A 18 18.25 -6.75 -19.25
N ALA A 19 19.23 -6.83 -18.34
CA ALA A 19 19.01 -7.28 -16.96
C ALA A 19 18.60 -6.15 -15.99
N CYS A 20 18.63 -4.88 -16.41
CA CYS A 20 18.46 -3.73 -15.51
C CYS A 20 17.02 -3.17 -15.43
N THR A 21 16.05 -3.73 -16.15
CA THR A 21 14.66 -3.22 -16.18
C THR A 21 13.65 -4.11 -15.47
N ALA A 22 14.11 -5.06 -14.63
CA ALA A 22 13.22 -5.80 -13.75
C ALA A 22 12.71 -4.87 -12.63
N THR A 23 11.70 -4.04 -12.95
CA THR A 23 10.85 -3.40 -11.95
C THR A 23 10.32 -4.49 -11.04
N SER A 24 10.83 -4.53 -9.81
CA SER A 24 10.39 -5.50 -8.83
C SER A 24 8.95 -5.18 -8.42
N ALA A 25 8.04 -6.14 -8.50
CA ALA A 25 6.65 -5.97 -8.07
C ALA A 25 6.53 -5.55 -6.58
N ALA A 26 7.53 -5.90 -5.78
CA ALA A 26 7.63 -5.46 -4.37
C ALA A 26 7.74 -3.93 -4.23
N GLY A 27 8.48 -3.26 -5.13
CA GLY A 27 8.59 -1.80 -5.14
C GLY A 27 7.27 -1.12 -5.44
N ALA A 28 6.55 -1.61 -6.46
CA ALA A 28 5.24 -1.07 -6.82
C ALA A 28 4.22 -1.19 -5.67
N ALA A 29 4.23 -2.30 -4.91
CA ALA A 29 3.34 -2.47 -3.76
C ALA A 29 3.75 -1.59 -2.55
N GLU A 30 5.04 -1.34 -2.33
CA GLU A 30 5.49 -0.36 -1.33
C GLU A 30 5.05 1.06 -1.70
N ASP A 31 5.27 1.45 -2.95
CA ASP A 31 4.90 2.77 -3.46
C ASP A 31 3.40 3.03 -3.30
N HIS A 32 2.57 2.01 -3.56
CA HIS A 32 1.12 2.09 -3.40
C HIS A 32 0.70 2.22 -1.94
N ARG A 33 1.33 1.47 -1.02
CA ARG A 33 1.11 1.62 0.43
C ARG A 33 1.50 3.00 0.95
N ILE A 34 2.62 3.56 0.46
CA ILE A 34 3.06 4.92 0.82
C ILE A 34 2.05 5.96 0.32
N ARG A 35 1.53 5.80 -0.91
CA ARG A 35 0.46 6.65 -1.45
C ARG A 35 -0.79 6.57 -0.57
N GLY A 36 -1.20 5.36 -0.19
CA GLY A 36 -2.33 5.13 0.71
C GLY A 36 -2.16 5.78 2.08
N TRP A 37 -0.97 5.66 2.69
CA TRP A 37 -0.64 6.34 3.94
C TRP A 37 -0.73 7.87 3.80
N THR A 38 -0.24 8.41 2.69
CA THR A 38 -0.30 9.86 2.43
C THR A 38 -1.74 10.35 2.36
N ILE A 39 -2.60 9.65 1.63
CA ILE A 39 -4.03 9.96 1.53
C ILE A 39 -4.71 9.83 2.91
N ALA A 40 -4.44 8.75 3.64
CA ALA A 40 -5.00 8.52 4.97
C ALA A 40 -4.55 9.60 5.97
N THR A 41 -3.32 10.09 5.86
CA THR A 41 -2.81 11.20 6.68
C THR A 41 -3.61 12.47 6.42
N GLN A 42 -3.95 12.76 5.17
CA GLN A 42 -4.69 13.97 4.82
C GLN A 42 -6.18 13.88 5.16
N LEU A 43 -6.81 12.73 4.92
CA LEU A 43 -8.27 12.60 4.97
C LEU A 43 -8.80 11.87 6.21
N CYS A 44 -8.02 10.97 6.79
CA CYS A 44 -8.49 10.07 7.86
C CYS A 44 -7.95 10.46 9.24
N SER A 45 -6.73 11.02 9.31
CA SER A 45 -6.09 11.40 10.58
C SER A 45 -6.85 12.39 11.47
N PRO A 46 -7.73 13.28 10.95
CA PRO A 46 -8.53 14.15 11.83
C PRO A 46 -9.48 13.38 12.75
N CYS A 47 -9.87 12.16 12.38
CA CYS A 47 -10.82 11.34 13.12
C CYS A 47 -10.22 10.02 13.63
N HIS A 48 -9.14 9.54 13.03
CA HIS A 48 -8.56 8.21 13.30
C HIS A 48 -7.09 8.32 13.68
N VAL A 49 -6.66 7.48 14.63
CA VAL A 49 -5.23 7.19 14.80
C VAL A 49 -4.76 6.34 13.64
N ILE A 50 -3.77 6.84 12.90
CA ILE A 50 -3.13 6.13 11.79
C ILE A 50 -1.70 5.71 12.17
N GLY A 51 -1.15 4.76 11.42
CA GLY A 51 0.19 4.22 11.65
C GLY A 51 0.22 3.05 12.63
N ARG A 52 1.44 2.69 13.04
CA ARG A 52 1.72 1.55 13.93
C ARG A 52 1.87 1.94 15.40
N ALA A 53 2.02 3.23 15.68
CA ALA A 53 2.14 3.72 17.04
C ALA A 53 0.75 3.91 17.64
N SER A 54 0.50 3.29 18.79
CA SER A 54 -0.67 3.62 19.60
C SER A 54 -0.49 5.06 20.09
N GLN A 55 -1.53 5.87 19.93
CA GLN A 55 -1.53 7.26 20.40
C GLN A 55 -2.55 7.41 21.53
N PRO A 56 -2.16 7.98 22.69
CA PRO A 56 -3.08 8.24 23.78
C PRO A 56 -4.08 9.33 23.39
N GLY A 57 -5.35 9.18 23.81
CA GLY A 57 -6.42 10.13 23.52
C GLY A 57 -7.72 9.45 23.08
N GLU A 58 -8.82 10.19 23.11
CA GLU A 58 -10.11 9.75 22.57
C GLU A 58 -10.27 10.29 21.14
N PHE A 59 -10.51 9.40 20.19
CA PHE A 59 -10.68 9.71 18.77
C PHE A 59 -12.08 9.31 18.31
N VAL A 60 -12.65 10.08 17.39
CA VAL A 60 -14.00 9.85 16.85
C VAL A 60 -14.13 8.47 16.21
N GLY A 61 -13.09 8.05 15.48
CA GLY A 61 -13.00 6.77 14.80
C GLY A 61 -11.98 5.81 15.44
N PRO A 62 -12.10 4.50 15.21
CA PRO A 62 -11.14 3.54 15.70
C PRO A 62 -9.75 3.72 15.07
N ALA A 63 -8.70 3.42 15.82
CA ALA A 63 -7.35 3.35 15.29
C ALA A 63 -7.26 2.36 14.12
N PHE A 64 -6.55 2.72 13.05
CA PHE A 64 -6.38 1.87 11.87
C PHE A 64 -5.72 0.53 12.20
N LEU A 65 -4.77 0.51 13.13
CA LEU A 65 -4.16 -0.74 13.61
C LEU A 65 -5.22 -1.69 14.19
N ARG A 66 -6.17 -1.18 14.98
CA ARG A 66 -7.29 -1.97 15.51
C ARG A 66 -8.25 -2.41 14.42
N VAL A 67 -8.53 -1.55 13.43
CA VAL A 67 -9.36 -1.92 12.28
C VAL A 67 -8.70 -3.05 11.49
N ALA A 68 -7.41 -2.92 11.18
CA ALA A 68 -6.64 -3.92 10.47
C ALA A 68 -6.67 -5.28 11.18
N GLY A 69 -6.58 -5.30 12.51
CA GLY A 69 -6.60 -6.53 13.31
C GLY A 69 -7.92 -7.30 13.37
N MET A 70 -9.03 -6.72 12.88
CA MET A 70 -10.31 -7.42 12.91
C MET A 70 -10.33 -8.56 11.86
N PRO A 71 -10.83 -9.77 12.19
CA PRO A 71 -10.95 -10.87 11.23
C PRO A 71 -11.79 -10.51 9.99
N SER A 72 -12.76 -9.61 10.15
CA SER A 72 -13.64 -9.13 9.08
C SER A 72 -12.98 -8.13 8.12
N THR A 73 -11.82 -7.58 8.47
CA THR A 73 -11.15 -6.55 7.65
C THR A 73 -10.46 -7.21 6.46
N THR A 74 -11.07 -7.08 5.29
CA THR A 74 -10.57 -7.60 4.01
C THR A 74 -10.61 -6.50 2.96
N GLY A 75 -9.86 -6.66 1.86
CA GLY A 75 -9.90 -5.71 0.74
C GLY A 75 -11.31 -5.42 0.24
N PRO A 76 -12.13 -6.45 -0.09
CA PRO A 76 -13.51 -6.25 -0.50
C PRO A 76 -14.39 -5.55 0.55
N ALA A 77 -14.24 -5.89 1.83
CA ALA A 77 -15.02 -5.27 2.89
C ALA A 77 -14.67 -3.78 3.05
N LEU A 78 -13.37 -3.43 3.02
CA LEU A 78 -12.92 -2.04 3.07
C LEU A 78 -13.35 -1.26 1.82
N ASN A 79 -13.30 -1.88 0.64
CA ASN A 79 -13.77 -1.28 -0.59
C ASN A 79 -15.23 -0.84 -0.52
N VAL A 80 -16.12 -1.71 -0.02
CA VAL A 80 -17.54 -1.36 0.17
C VAL A 80 -17.70 -0.30 1.25
N PHE A 81 -16.99 -0.45 2.37
CA PHE A 81 -17.08 0.46 3.51
C PHE A 81 -16.70 1.91 3.15
N LEU A 82 -15.56 2.09 2.47
CA LEU A 82 -15.04 3.42 2.13
C LEU A 82 -15.87 4.16 1.06
N GLN A 83 -16.69 3.43 0.31
CA GLN A 83 -17.66 4.00 -0.64
C GLN A 83 -19.02 4.33 -0.01
N SER A 84 -19.23 3.94 1.25
CA SER A 84 -20.53 4.03 1.89
C SER A 84 -20.69 5.30 2.74
N HIS A 85 -21.83 5.97 2.58
CA HIS A 85 -22.17 7.15 3.37
C HIS A 85 -22.61 6.78 4.80
N HIS A 86 -21.97 7.33 5.82
CA HIS A 86 -22.34 7.09 7.22
C HIS A 86 -22.35 8.41 8.02
N ARG A 87 -23.26 8.56 9.02
CA ARG A 87 -23.37 9.80 9.80
C ARG A 87 -22.09 10.26 10.51
N ARG A 88 -21.20 9.32 10.85
CA ARG A 88 -19.97 9.58 11.63
C ARG A 88 -18.70 9.62 10.79
N MET A 89 -18.79 9.38 9.47
CA MET A 89 -17.67 9.40 8.55
C MET A 89 -18.06 10.14 7.28
N PRO A 90 -17.32 11.19 6.89
CA PRO A 90 -17.64 11.91 5.66
C PRO A 90 -17.52 10.99 4.46
N SER A 91 -18.21 11.36 3.40
CA SER A 91 -18.16 10.64 2.13
C SER A 91 -16.85 10.97 1.44
N LEU A 92 -15.99 9.97 1.29
CA LEU A 92 -14.68 10.15 0.70
C LEU A 92 -14.82 10.26 -0.82
N ARG A 93 -14.14 11.26 -1.41
CA ARG A 93 -14.03 11.41 -2.86
C ARG A 93 -12.68 10.85 -3.29
N LEU A 94 -12.59 9.53 -3.37
CA LEU A 94 -11.40 8.82 -3.84
C LEU A 94 -11.69 8.25 -5.22
N ASP A 95 -10.72 8.39 -6.13
CA ASP A 95 -10.74 7.57 -7.35
C ASP A 95 -10.44 6.10 -7.02
N ARG A 96 -10.47 5.24 -8.05
CA ARG A 96 -10.27 3.81 -7.82
C ARG A 96 -8.89 3.46 -7.28
N ASP A 97 -7.85 4.09 -7.81
CA ASP A 97 -6.47 3.81 -7.41
C ASP A 97 -6.18 4.38 -6.02
N GLU A 98 -6.72 5.55 -5.69
CA GLU A 98 -6.65 6.15 -4.36
C GLU A 98 -7.33 5.28 -3.29
N LEU A 99 -8.52 4.77 -3.61
CA LEU A 99 -9.25 3.88 -2.73
C LEU A 99 -8.48 2.58 -2.51
N ASP A 100 -7.96 1.96 -3.57
CA ASP A 100 -7.16 0.75 -3.48
C ASP A 100 -5.87 1.00 -2.66
N ALA A 101 -5.21 2.15 -2.85
CA ALA A 101 -4.02 2.51 -2.08
C ALA A 101 -4.30 2.63 -0.58
N VAL A 102 -5.40 3.28 -0.21
CA VAL A 102 -5.83 3.38 1.21
C VAL A 102 -6.13 2.00 1.79
N ILE A 103 -6.77 1.12 1.02
CA ILE A 103 -7.05 -0.26 1.43
C ILE A 103 -5.74 -1.02 1.69
N ASP A 104 -4.80 -0.95 0.75
CA ASP A 104 -3.50 -1.62 0.87
C ASP A 104 -2.70 -1.11 2.07
N TYR A 105 -2.76 0.20 2.31
CA TYR A 105 -2.18 0.77 3.52
C TYR A 105 -2.81 0.19 4.80
N ILE A 106 -4.14 0.18 4.93
CA ILE A 106 -4.83 -0.38 6.12
C ILE A 106 -4.48 -1.85 6.30
N LEU A 107 -4.51 -2.64 5.23
CA LEU A 107 -4.21 -4.08 5.28
C LEU A 107 -2.75 -4.36 5.67
N SER A 108 -1.81 -3.50 5.26
CA SER A 108 -0.40 -3.61 5.63
C SER A 108 -0.12 -3.47 7.13
N LEU A 109 -1.10 -2.96 7.90
CA LEU A 109 -0.98 -2.85 9.35
C LEU A 109 -1.24 -4.18 10.08
N LYS A 110 -1.84 -5.18 9.41
CA LYS A 110 -2.05 -6.52 9.99
C LYS A 110 -0.75 -7.19 10.39
N GLU A 111 0.27 -7.07 9.54
CA GLU A 111 1.60 -7.65 9.76
C GLU A 111 2.27 -7.06 11.01
N ALA A 112 1.95 -5.82 11.36
CA ALA A 112 2.51 -5.14 12.53
C ALA A 112 1.87 -5.60 13.85
N GLU A 113 0.57 -5.91 13.87
CA GLU A 113 -0.11 -6.43 15.07
C GLU A 113 0.40 -7.82 15.45
N ALA A 114 0.69 -8.67 14.46
CA ALA A 114 1.27 -10.00 14.69
C ALA A 114 2.65 -9.97 15.36
N VAL A 115 3.40 -8.86 15.21
CA VAL A 115 4.73 -8.65 15.81
C VAL A 115 4.63 -8.01 17.21
N GLN A 116 3.50 -7.41 17.54
CA GLN A 116 3.27 -6.71 18.83
C GLN A 116 2.53 -7.57 19.86
N ARG A 117 2.08 -8.77 19.50
CA ARG A 117 1.56 -9.81 20.41
C ARG A 117 2.65 -10.80 20.79
#